data_AF-A0AAJ5Z1R8-F1
#
_entry.id   AF-A0AAJ5Z1R8-F1
#
_cell.length_a   1.000
_cell.length_b   1.000
_cell.length_c   1.000
_cell.angle_alpha   90.00
_cell.angle_beta   90.00
_cell.angle_gamma   90.00
#
_symmetry.space_group_name_H-M   'P 1'
#
loop_
_entity.id
_entity.type
_entity.pdbx_description
1 polymer ?
#
loop_
_entity_poly.entity_id
_entity_poly.type
_entity_poly.pdbx_seq_one_letter_code
_entity_poly.pdbx_strand_id
1 'polypeptide(L)'
;MPVFEYTGGIQSLDQCNEATGLLKVARHAPCCHGWQLLSSSDSPYGHMPQVTVPGEAPCQCTGLVPPRNAQVVVTANEIGSLQQLSDTWARCGRCSHPVLEHGECLLDPQQERSRRMKVAIRLDELLQDEEKLLDFHYQDPDLVSLKKQIHSLAYQRKKAQFLQPTQTMEHSPSTSKHKTASIAISTVNDCTDSQQNTSKKTRKRSQDSQSTGPVLPRSILNVDVFQTLSYIYQRAYHLEACAALSGDTSLARWNLASMRQLFSLAKRAVIRLSPEIKRSICKKCMHIRIEGLTCHTSIRGTLPSNTETKRNQFVMSKCTYCHHVRARMIPLAPEIKVPSPSTHRNLSQRQRRRRYMWRKHHTTVPDSSPNFATIPFGDRLKGTSWESPYKRYVEARKGDMDFLDKALETRGGHVITAGITRKGQVGQVLDVSSHDHA
;
A
#
# COMPACT_ATOMS: atom_id res chain seq x y z
N MET A 1 15.74 41.17 -17.82
CA MET A 1 14.60 40.28 -17.58
C MET A 1 14.35 40.23 -16.08
N PRO A 2 13.10 40.27 -15.60
CA PRO A 2 12.84 40.16 -14.17
C PRO A 2 13.37 38.82 -13.66
N VAL A 3 14.16 38.86 -12.59
CA VAL A 3 14.71 37.68 -11.92
C VAL A 3 13.80 37.37 -10.73
N PHE A 4 13.30 36.14 -10.68
CA PHE A 4 12.45 35.65 -9.61
C PHE A 4 13.25 34.69 -8.75
N GLU A 5 13.14 34.85 -7.44
CA GLU A 5 13.77 33.94 -6.49
C GLU A 5 12.79 32.85 -6.09
N TYR A 6 13.27 31.60 -6.08
CA TYR A 6 12.51 30.44 -5.61
C TYR A 6 13.32 29.70 -4.56
N THR A 7 12.78 29.59 -3.34
CA THR A 7 13.50 28.98 -2.22
C THR A 7 13.59 27.44 -2.38
N GLY A 8 14.81 26.94 -2.56
CA GLY A 8 15.12 25.50 -2.64
C GLY A 8 15.68 24.94 -1.33
N GLY A 9 15.92 23.62 -1.26
CA GLY A 9 16.64 22.99 -0.15
C GLY A 9 15.89 22.84 1.18
N ILE A 10 14.62 23.23 1.24
CA ILE A 10 13.76 23.04 2.41
C ILE A 10 13.34 21.56 2.48
N GLN A 11 13.60 20.90 3.61
CA GLN A 11 13.29 19.47 3.82
C GLN A 11 12.18 19.23 4.86
N SER A 12 11.85 20.25 5.65
CA SER A 12 10.84 20.14 6.70
C SER A 12 10.00 21.41 6.81
N LEU A 13 8.83 21.27 7.42
CA LEU A 13 7.93 22.41 7.65
C LEU A 13 8.54 23.45 8.60
N ASP A 14 9.38 23.02 9.54
CA ASP A 14 10.01 23.90 10.53
C ASP A 14 11.06 24.83 9.90
N GLN A 15 11.56 24.48 8.71
CA GLN A 15 12.48 25.29 7.88
C GLN A 15 11.71 26.15 6.85
N CYS A 16 10.39 26.25 6.96
CA CYS A 16 9.57 26.89 5.96
C CYS A 16 8.62 27.89 6.63
N ASN A 17 8.89 29.18 6.44
CA ASN A 17 7.92 30.19 6.85
C ASN A 17 6.61 30.12 6.02
N GLU A 18 5.58 30.81 6.50
CA GLU A 18 4.24 30.76 5.90
C GLU A 18 4.23 31.23 4.44
N ALA A 19 4.90 32.34 4.12
CA ALA A 19 4.94 32.89 2.76
C ALA A 19 5.63 31.93 1.76
N THR A 20 6.75 31.36 2.15
CA THR A 20 7.47 30.35 1.35
C THR A 20 6.62 29.09 1.18
N GLY A 21 5.94 28.65 2.25
CA GLY A 21 5.02 27.51 2.21
C GLY A 21 3.85 27.74 1.24
N LEU A 22 3.28 28.94 1.24
CA LEU A 22 2.21 29.34 0.31
C LEU A 22 2.69 29.35 -1.14
N LEU A 23 3.89 29.86 -1.42
CA LEU A 23 4.48 29.81 -2.77
C LEU A 23 4.65 28.37 -3.26
N LYS A 24 5.16 27.48 -2.39
CA LYS A 24 5.31 26.06 -2.71
C LYS A 24 3.97 25.39 -2.98
N VAL A 25 2.94 25.69 -2.17
CA VAL A 25 1.58 25.20 -2.43
C VAL A 25 1.05 25.75 -3.75
N ALA A 26 1.20 27.04 -4.01
CA ALA A 26 0.72 27.71 -5.22
C ALA A 26 1.31 27.12 -6.50
N ARG A 27 2.60 26.74 -6.49
CA ARG A 27 3.27 26.04 -7.60
C ARG A 27 2.54 24.77 -8.02
N HIS A 28 2.07 23.99 -7.05
CA HIS A 28 1.57 22.63 -7.28
C HIS A 28 0.05 22.52 -7.23
N ALA A 29 -0.64 23.54 -6.71
CA ALA A 29 -2.09 23.59 -6.57
C ALA A 29 -2.75 24.35 -7.73
N PRO A 30 -3.95 23.90 -8.16
CA PRO A 30 -4.68 24.59 -9.21
C PRO A 30 -5.21 25.95 -8.73
N CYS A 31 -5.42 26.85 -9.69
CA CYS A 31 -6.01 28.17 -9.43
C CYS A 31 -7.49 28.05 -9.05
N CYS A 32 -7.91 28.83 -8.05
CA CYS A 32 -9.27 28.88 -7.52
C CYS A 32 -10.09 30.07 -8.06
N HIS A 33 -9.52 30.93 -8.90
CA HIS A 33 -10.22 32.05 -9.54
C HIS A 33 -11.49 31.59 -10.29
N GLY A 34 -12.62 32.27 -10.04
CA GLY A 34 -13.92 31.94 -10.62
C GLY A 34 -14.52 30.60 -10.16
N TRP A 35 -13.98 30.00 -9.09
CA TRP A 35 -14.53 28.80 -8.45
C TRP A 35 -15.30 29.15 -7.18
N GLN A 36 -16.33 28.36 -6.90
CA GLN A 36 -17.02 28.36 -5.62
C GLN A 36 -16.43 27.27 -4.73
N LEU A 37 -15.94 27.65 -3.55
CA LEU A 37 -15.37 26.77 -2.55
C LEU A 37 -16.45 26.42 -1.54
N LEU A 38 -16.87 25.15 -1.54
CA LEU A 38 -17.87 24.62 -0.62
C LEU A 38 -17.22 23.73 0.43
N SER A 39 -17.74 23.74 1.65
CA SER A 39 -17.29 22.79 2.68
C SER A 39 -17.47 21.36 2.19
N SER A 40 -16.43 20.54 2.31
CA SER A 40 -16.53 19.10 2.06
C SER A 40 -17.35 18.44 3.16
N SER A 41 -18.34 17.62 2.82
CA SER A 41 -19.12 16.84 3.80
C SER A 41 -18.25 15.87 4.59
N ASP A 42 -17.16 15.42 3.96
CA ASP A 42 -16.23 14.43 4.50
C ASP A 42 -14.99 15.09 5.11
N SER A 43 -15.01 16.42 5.29
CA SER A 43 -13.89 17.16 5.88
C SER A 43 -13.70 16.76 7.35
N PRO A 44 -12.49 16.41 7.78
CA PRO A 44 -12.19 16.19 9.19
C PRO A 44 -12.15 17.51 10.00
N TYR A 45 -12.24 18.67 9.35
CA TYR A 45 -12.09 19.99 9.96
C TYR A 45 -13.42 20.68 10.31
N GLY A 46 -14.54 19.95 10.23
CA GLY A 46 -15.87 20.50 10.47
C GLY A 46 -16.41 21.32 9.29
N HIS A 47 -17.50 22.06 9.55
CA HIS A 47 -18.19 22.84 8.52
C HIS A 47 -17.49 24.19 8.29
N MET A 48 -16.94 24.37 7.08
CA MET A 48 -16.30 25.61 6.67
C MET A 48 -17.30 26.58 6.01
N PRO A 49 -17.10 27.90 6.12
CA PRO A 49 -17.94 28.87 5.42
C PRO A 49 -17.78 28.71 3.90
N GLN A 50 -18.87 28.87 3.16
CA GLN A 50 -18.82 28.90 1.70
C GLN A 50 -18.15 30.20 1.23
N VAL A 51 -17.14 30.08 0.38
CA VAL A 51 -16.39 31.22 -0.16
C VAL A 51 -16.49 31.21 -1.68
N THR A 52 -16.87 32.35 -2.26
CA THR A 52 -16.85 32.53 -3.72
C THR A 52 -15.62 33.37 -4.06
N VAL A 53 -14.68 32.79 -4.81
CA VAL A 53 -13.52 33.53 -5.30
C VAL A 53 -13.96 34.35 -6.52
N PRO A 54 -13.64 35.65 -6.59
CA PRO A 54 -14.00 36.48 -7.74
C PRO A 54 -13.57 35.85 -9.07
N GLY A 55 -14.38 36.05 -10.11
CA GLY A 55 -14.04 35.63 -11.48
C GLY A 55 -15.25 35.30 -12.34
N GLU A 56 -15.20 35.67 -13.62
CA GLU A 56 -16.26 35.39 -14.60
C GLU A 56 -16.31 33.91 -15.01
N ALA A 57 -15.15 33.25 -15.04
CA ALA A 57 -15.02 31.86 -15.46
C ALA A 57 -14.03 31.09 -14.59
N PRO A 58 -14.29 29.79 -14.33
CA PRO A 58 -13.40 28.95 -13.54
C PRO A 58 -12.07 28.74 -14.25
N CYS A 59 -10.98 29.15 -13.61
CA CYS A 59 -9.63 29.00 -14.17
C CYS A 59 -9.21 27.52 -14.27
N GLN A 60 -8.56 27.16 -15.38
CA GLN A 60 -8.04 25.80 -15.63
C GLN A 60 -6.55 25.64 -15.29
N CYS A 61 -5.94 26.65 -14.67
CA CYS A 61 -4.53 26.60 -14.34
C CYS A 61 -4.25 25.53 -13.27
N THR A 62 -3.27 24.67 -13.51
CA THR A 62 -2.92 23.52 -12.66
C THR A 62 -1.88 23.81 -11.59
N GLY A 63 -1.28 25.01 -11.62
CA GLY A 63 -0.14 25.39 -10.80
C GLY A 63 0.42 26.75 -11.21
N LEU A 64 1.03 27.46 -10.26
CA LEU A 64 1.72 28.72 -10.51
C LEU A 64 2.91 28.47 -11.43
N VAL A 65 3.09 29.33 -12.43
CA VAL A 65 4.23 29.33 -13.35
C VAL A 65 4.77 30.76 -13.40
N PRO A 66 6.09 30.97 -13.46
CA PRO A 66 6.66 32.30 -13.68
C PRO A 66 6.21 32.90 -15.04
N PRO A 67 6.25 34.23 -15.21
CA PRO A 67 6.04 34.86 -16.52
C PRO A 67 6.99 34.32 -17.60
N ARG A 68 6.56 34.27 -18.87
CA ARG A 68 7.33 33.63 -19.97
C ARG A 68 8.75 34.17 -20.18
N ASN A 69 9.00 35.42 -19.80
CA ASN A 69 10.28 36.12 -19.95
C ASN A 69 11.01 36.30 -18.61
N ALA A 70 10.59 35.59 -17.57
CA ALA A 70 11.21 35.66 -16.25
C ALA A 70 12.30 34.59 -16.14
N GLN A 71 13.43 34.96 -15.54
CA GLN A 71 14.44 34.00 -15.11
C GLN A 71 14.17 33.64 -13.66
N VAL A 72 14.07 32.35 -13.35
CA VAL A 72 13.94 31.88 -11.96
C VAL A 72 15.29 31.37 -11.47
N VAL A 73 15.73 31.84 -10.31
CA VAL A 73 16.98 31.41 -9.66
C VAL A 73 16.62 30.74 -8.34
N VAL A 74 17.29 29.63 -8.03
CA VAL A 74 17.14 28.96 -6.73
C VAL A 74 17.95 29.73 -5.70
N THR A 75 17.30 30.18 -4.62
CA THR A 75 17.96 30.85 -3.49
C THR A 75 17.77 30.04 -2.21
N ALA A 76 18.68 30.22 -1.26
CA ALA A 76 18.52 29.69 0.10
C ALA A 76 17.71 30.64 1.00
N ASN A 77 17.45 31.86 0.52
CA ASN A 77 16.72 32.88 1.27
C ASN A 77 15.22 32.56 1.24
N GLU A 78 14.60 32.58 2.41
CA GLU A 78 13.16 32.47 2.54
C GLU A 78 12.47 33.80 2.20
N ILE A 79 11.23 33.73 1.72
CA ILE A 79 10.41 34.92 1.49
C ILE A 79 9.89 35.38 2.84
N GLY A 80 10.35 36.53 3.35
CA GLY A 80 10.12 36.91 4.75
C GLY A 80 8.68 37.29 5.10
N SER A 81 7.85 37.69 4.13
CA SER A 81 6.47 38.12 4.37
C SER A 81 5.52 37.86 3.20
N LEU A 82 4.20 37.88 3.47
CA LEU A 82 3.16 37.77 2.44
C LEU A 82 3.17 38.94 1.44
N GLN A 83 3.57 40.13 1.90
CA GLN A 83 3.71 41.30 1.03
C GLN A 83 4.88 41.07 0.05
N GLN A 84 6.04 40.65 0.55
CA GLN A 84 7.18 40.32 -0.29
C GLN A 84 6.84 39.22 -1.30
N LEU A 85 6.07 38.20 -0.90
CA LEU A 85 5.55 37.17 -1.81
C LEU A 85 4.71 37.78 -2.93
N SER A 86 3.78 38.69 -2.59
CA SER A 86 2.90 39.34 -3.55
C SER A 86 3.63 40.31 -4.46
N ASP A 87 4.70 40.95 -3.99
CA ASP A 87 5.52 41.85 -4.80
C ASP A 87 6.43 41.06 -5.76
N THR A 88 7.02 39.97 -5.26
CA THR A 88 7.96 39.14 -6.04
C THR A 88 7.23 38.24 -7.03
N TRP A 89 6.14 37.59 -6.58
CA TRP A 89 5.35 36.63 -7.35
C TRP A 89 3.93 37.14 -7.57
N ALA A 90 3.78 38.38 -8.01
CA ALA A 90 2.46 39.04 -8.11
C ALA A 90 1.41 38.25 -8.88
N ARG A 91 1.77 37.69 -10.05
CA ARG A 91 0.81 37.07 -10.96
C ARG A 91 1.37 35.82 -11.61
N CYS A 92 0.50 34.83 -11.81
CA CYS A 92 0.83 33.62 -12.55
C CYS A 92 1.10 33.92 -14.03
N GLY A 93 2.22 33.45 -14.57
CA GLY A 93 2.56 33.59 -15.99
C GLY A 93 1.63 32.82 -16.94
N ARG A 94 0.77 31.92 -16.44
CA ARG A 94 -0.19 31.16 -17.24
C ARG A 94 -1.59 31.78 -17.25
N CYS A 95 -2.15 32.09 -16.07
CA CYS A 95 -3.52 32.61 -15.96
C CYS A 95 -3.61 34.08 -15.54
N SER A 96 -2.49 34.74 -15.26
CA SER A 96 -2.43 36.14 -14.79
C SER A 96 -3.18 36.44 -13.49
N HIS A 97 -3.62 35.42 -12.76
CA HIS A 97 -4.24 35.59 -11.44
C HIS A 97 -3.19 35.73 -10.33
N PRO A 98 -3.53 36.38 -9.21
CA PRO A 98 -2.68 36.49 -8.03
C PRO A 98 -2.14 35.14 -7.55
N VAL A 99 -0.92 35.13 -7.00
CA VAL A 99 -0.32 33.91 -6.43
C VAL A 99 -1.15 33.29 -5.31
N LEU A 100 -1.84 34.11 -4.50
CA LEU A 100 -2.65 33.63 -3.38
C LEU A 100 -3.89 32.85 -3.83
N GLU A 101 -4.41 33.12 -5.04
CA GLU A 101 -5.54 32.40 -5.62
C GLU A 101 -5.14 30.99 -6.10
N HIS A 102 -3.84 30.66 -6.12
CA HIS A 102 -3.37 29.32 -6.42
C HIS A 102 -3.42 28.44 -5.17
N GLY A 103 -4.42 27.58 -5.13
CA GLY A 103 -4.68 26.69 -4.02
C GLY A 103 -5.46 27.33 -2.86
N GLU A 104 -5.56 28.66 -2.78
CA GLU A 104 -6.28 29.40 -1.72
C GLU A 104 -6.00 28.89 -0.31
N CYS A 105 -4.72 28.68 -0.02
CA CYS A 105 -4.31 28.02 1.21
C CYS A 105 -4.63 28.86 2.46
N LEU A 106 -4.72 30.20 2.37
CA LEU A 106 -5.04 31.05 3.52
C LEU A 106 -6.44 30.79 4.11
N LEU A 107 -7.40 30.32 3.29
CA LEU A 107 -8.76 29.97 3.73
C LEU A 107 -8.84 28.64 4.50
N ASP A 108 -7.81 27.80 4.38
CA ASP A 108 -7.78 26.50 5.05
C ASP A 108 -7.49 26.68 6.56
N PRO A 109 -8.04 25.78 7.40
CA PRO A 109 -7.62 25.66 8.80
C PRO A 109 -6.11 25.42 8.91
N GLN A 110 -5.48 25.90 9.98
CA GLN A 110 -4.02 25.81 10.18
C GLN A 110 -3.48 24.38 10.00
N GLN A 111 -4.21 23.37 10.45
CA GLN A 111 -3.81 21.95 10.32
C GLN A 111 -3.79 21.49 8.86
N GLU A 112 -4.78 21.88 8.05
CA GLU A 112 -4.84 21.56 6.63
C GLU A 112 -3.77 22.33 5.85
N ARG A 113 -3.53 23.61 6.18
CA ARG A 113 -2.41 24.39 5.61
C ARG A 113 -1.07 23.70 5.82
N SER A 114 -0.78 23.31 7.06
CA SER A 114 0.44 22.58 7.42
C SER A 114 0.57 21.26 6.64
N ARG A 115 -0.54 20.53 6.45
CA ARG A 115 -0.56 19.30 5.65
C ARG A 115 -0.22 19.57 4.19
N ARG A 116 -0.86 20.55 3.56
CA ARG A 116 -0.62 20.93 2.16
C ARG A 116 0.80 21.45 1.94
N MET A 117 1.33 22.24 2.87
CA MET A 117 2.72 22.70 2.85
C MET A 117 3.71 21.53 2.91
N LYS A 118 3.51 20.55 3.81
CA LYS A 118 4.35 19.34 3.85
C LYS A 118 4.34 18.56 2.53
N VAL A 119 3.17 18.41 1.90
CA VAL A 119 3.06 17.75 0.58
C VAL A 119 3.78 18.56 -0.50
N ALA A 120 3.67 19.89 -0.48
CA ALA A 120 4.35 20.77 -1.42
C ALA A 120 5.87 20.74 -1.29
N ILE A 121 6.39 20.73 -0.05
CA ILE A 121 7.82 20.56 0.24
C ILE A 121 8.30 19.22 -0.32
N ARG A 122 7.56 18.13 -0.08
CA ARG A 122 7.92 16.82 -0.62
C ARG A 122 7.91 16.74 -2.14
N LEU A 123 7.00 17.46 -2.81
CA LEU A 123 6.98 17.59 -4.28
C LEU A 123 8.23 18.33 -4.79
N ASP A 124 8.64 19.40 -4.10
CA ASP A 124 9.85 20.15 -4.44
C ASP A 124 11.13 19.33 -4.21
N GLU A 125 11.21 18.54 -3.13
CA GLU A 125 12.33 17.63 -2.88
C GLU A 125 12.55 16.66 -4.05
N LEU A 126 11.47 16.00 -4.51
CA LEU A 126 11.55 15.08 -5.65
C LEU A 126 12.01 15.78 -6.93
N LEU A 127 11.55 17.02 -7.16
CA LEU A 127 12.00 17.82 -8.29
C LEU A 127 13.46 18.26 -8.15
N GLN A 128 13.92 18.52 -6.93
CA GLN A 128 15.31 18.87 -6.65
C GLN A 128 16.24 17.68 -6.84
N ASP A 129 15.85 16.48 -6.39
CA ASP A 129 16.59 15.22 -6.58
C ASP A 129 16.81 14.90 -8.06
N GLU A 130 15.87 15.27 -8.93
CA GLU A 130 15.95 15.09 -10.39
C GLU A 130 16.56 16.29 -11.15
N GLU A 131 17.01 17.32 -10.44
CA GLU A 131 17.50 18.58 -11.02
C GLU A 131 16.45 19.27 -11.93
N LYS A 132 15.16 19.07 -11.63
CA LYS A 132 13.99 19.65 -12.32
C LYS A 132 13.26 20.71 -11.50
N LEU A 133 13.85 21.21 -10.41
CA LEU A 133 13.22 22.20 -9.54
C LEU A 133 12.83 23.49 -10.27
N LEU A 134 13.55 23.91 -11.30
CA LEU A 134 13.21 25.09 -12.10
C LEU A 134 12.36 24.79 -13.34
N ASP A 135 12.07 23.52 -13.62
CA ASP A 135 11.20 23.12 -14.73
C ASP A 135 9.74 23.07 -14.27
N PHE A 136 9.02 24.18 -14.46
CA PHE A 136 7.60 24.29 -14.12
C PHE A 136 6.69 23.48 -15.04
N HIS A 137 7.22 22.90 -16.13
CA HIS A 137 6.47 22.08 -17.07
C HIS A 137 6.70 20.58 -16.88
N TYR A 138 7.70 20.19 -16.09
CA TYR A 138 8.01 18.79 -15.81
C TYR A 138 6.83 18.06 -15.14
N GLN A 139 6.58 16.83 -15.61
CA GLN A 139 5.56 15.94 -15.07
C GLN A 139 6.07 14.50 -15.01
N ASP A 140 5.86 13.87 -13.87
CA ASP A 140 6.11 12.45 -13.62
C ASP A 140 4.85 11.84 -12.98
N PRO A 141 4.46 10.59 -13.34
CA PRO A 141 3.51 9.77 -12.59
C PRO A 141 3.54 9.93 -11.05
N ASP A 142 4.71 9.95 -10.42
CA ASP A 142 4.81 10.04 -8.95
C ASP A 142 4.41 11.45 -8.46
N LEU A 143 4.86 12.51 -9.14
CA LEU A 143 4.42 13.89 -8.88
C LEU A 143 2.91 14.07 -9.11
N VAL A 144 2.35 13.48 -10.16
CA VAL A 144 0.90 13.54 -10.43
C VAL A 144 0.10 12.85 -9.33
N SER A 145 0.59 11.74 -8.78
CA SER A 145 -0.03 11.06 -7.65
C SER A 145 -0.02 11.92 -6.38
N LEU A 146 1.12 12.54 -6.07
CA LEU A 146 1.27 13.43 -4.91
C LEU A 146 0.47 14.72 -5.04
N LYS A 147 0.37 15.31 -6.25
CA LYS A 147 -0.49 16.48 -6.51
C LYS A 147 -1.96 16.24 -6.17
N LYS A 148 -2.45 14.99 -6.20
CA LYS A 148 -3.81 14.70 -5.70
C LYS A 148 -3.96 15.00 -4.21
N GLN A 149 -2.90 14.81 -3.44
CA GLN A 149 -2.89 15.07 -2.00
C GLN A 149 -2.76 16.56 -1.66
N ILE A 150 -2.37 17.43 -2.60
CA ILE A 150 -2.24 18.87 -2.32
C ILE A 150 -3.58 19.63 -2.37
N HIS A 151 -4.65 18.98 -2.83
CA HIS A 151 -5.97 19.58 -2.84
C HIS A 151 -6.47 19.74 -1.40
N SER A 152 -7.20 20.84 -1.14
CA SER A 152 -7.81 21.07 0.16
C SER A 152 -8.80 19.96 0.49
N LEU A 153 -8.68 19.38 1.68
CA LEU A 153 -9.66 18.47 2.25
C LEU A 153 -10.84 19.22 2.89
N ALA A 154 -10.63 20.50 3.22
CA ALA A 154 -11.64 21.35 3.82
C ALA A 154 -12.67 21.82 2.77
N TYR A 155 -12.22 22.12 1.55
CA TYR A 155 -13.06 22.67 0.48
C TYR A 155 -13.13 21.79 -0.77
N GLN A 156 -14.32 21.66 -1.32
CA GLN A 156 -14.58 21.16 -2.67
C GLN A 156 -14.79 22.32 -3.63
N ARG A 157 -14.15 22.25 -4.81
CA ARG A 157 -14.33 23.24 -5.88
C ARG A 157 -15.56 22.87 -6.71
N LYS A 158 -16.55 23.76 -6.76
CA LYS A 158 -17.65 23.69 -7.73
C LYS A 158 -17.54 24.86 -8.71
N LYS A 159 -17.90 24.61 -9.97
CA LYS A 159 -18.00 25.70 -10.96
C LYS A 159 -19.03 26.68 -10.43
N ALA A 160 -18.67 27.96 -10.34
CA ALA A 160 -19.63 28.99 -9.99
C ALA A 160 -20.75 28.93 -11.04
N GLN A 161 -21.97 28.59 -10.62
CA GLN A 161 -23.12 28.80 -11.47
C GLN A 161 -23.30 30.30 -11.52
N PHE A 162 -22.97 30.91 -12.65
CA PHE A 162 -23.41 32.27 -12.92
C PHE A 162 -24.93 32.23 -12.81
N LEU A 163 -25.45 32.71 -11.69
CA LEU A 163 -26.83 33.17 -11.65
C LEU A 163 -26.84 34.26 -12.71
N GLN A 164 -27.36 33.92 -13.89
CA GLN A 164 -27.69 34.96 -14.85
C GLN A 164 -28.48 36.00 -14.06
N PRO A 165 -28.15 37.29 -14.19
CA PRO A 165 -28.93 38.32 -13.53
C PRO A 165 -30.36 38.06 -13.97
N THR A 166 -31.20 37.57 -13.05
CA THR A 166 -32.63 37.55 -13.25
C THR A 166 -32.97 38.99 -13.51
N GLN A 167 -33.26 39.32 -14.77
CA GLN A 167 -33.81 40.59 -15.14
C GLN A 167 -35.00 40.80 -14.21
N THR A 168 -34.85 41.72 -13.27
CA THR A 168 -35.92 42.22 -12.42
C THR A 168 -36.95 42.84 -13.36
N MET A 169 -37.88 42.02 -13.85
CA MET A 169 -39.14 42.51 -14.38
C MET A 169 -39.92 43.05 -13.18
N GLU A 170 -39.98 44.37 -13.10
CA GLU A 170 -40.93 45.08 -12.25
C GLU A 170 -42.35 44.69 -12.67
N HIS A 171 -43.02 43.85 -11.88
CA HIS A 171 -44.47 43.72 -11.95
C HIS A 171 -45.09 43.85 -10.56
N SER A 172 -45.96 44.86 -10.48
CA SER A 172 -46.77 45.30 -9.35
C SER A 172 -47.67 44.21 -8.75
N PRO A 173 -48.10 44.36 -7.49
CA PRO A 173 -48.82 43.31 -6.77
C PRO A 173 -50.34 43.39 -6.98
N SER A 174 -50.96 42.24 -7.24
CA SER A 174 -52.40 42.04 -7.01
C SER A 174 -52.65 40.70 -6.31
N THR A 175 -52.91 40.82 -5.01
CA THR A 175 -53.93 40.13 -4.20
C THR A 175 -54.23 38.62 -4.38
N SER A 176 -53.96 37.91 -3.28
CA SER A 176 -54.90 37.02 -2.56
C SER A 176 -55.34 35.69 -3.19
N LYS A 177 -54.98 34.56 -2.55
CA LYS A 177 -55.87 33.74 -1.70
C LYS A 177 -55.22 32.41 -1.29
N HIS A 178 -55.55 32.00 -0.07
CA HIS A 178 -55.24 30.75 0.63
C HIS A 178 -55.38 29.46 -0.20
N LYS A 179 -54.57 28.44 0.13
CA LYS A 179 -55.06 27.09 0.48
C LYS A 179 -54.02 26.18 1.12
N THR A 180 -54.57 25.33 1.97
CA THR A 180 -54.04 24.38 2.95
C THR A 180 -53.60 23.04 2.36
N ALA A 181 -52.66 22.40 3.09
CA ALA A 181 -52.47 20.95 3.32
C ALA A 181 -52.19 20.00 2.13
N SER A 182 -51.17 19.13 2.31
CA SER A 182 -51.28 17.65 2.40
C SER A 182 -50.07 16.88 1.81
N ILE A 183 -49.41 16.10 2.69
CA ILE A 183 -49.03 14.66 2.62
C ILE A 183 -48.72 13.96 1.27
N ALA A 184 -47.63 13.14 1.30
CA ALA A 184 -47.38 11.82 0.67
C ALA A 184 -46.00 11.81 -0.06
N ILE A 185 -44.98 11.00 0.29
CA ILE A 185 -44.78 9.53 0.23
C ILE A 185 -45.18 8.89 -1.11
N SER A 186 -44.20 8.50 -1.92
CA SER A 186 -44.13 7.30 -2.80
C SER A 186 -42.79 7.35 -3.57
N THR A 187 -41.83 6.43 -3.37
CA THR A 187 -41.66 5.05 -3.91
C THR A 187 -41.16 4.95 -5.36
N VAL A 188 -40.08 4.18 -5.48
CA VAL A 188 -39.64 3.25 -6.56
C VAL A 188 -39.34 3.74 -7.99
N ASN A 189 -38.12 3.40 -8.46
CA ASN A 189 -37.77 2.66 -9.69
C ASN A 189 -36.25 2.84 -9.89
N ASP A 190 -35.39 1.82 -9.80
CA ASP A 190 -35.23 0.57 -10.57
C ASP A 190 -34.57 0.76 -11.95
N CYS A 191 -33.53 -0.07 -12.14
CA CYS A 191 -32.77 -0.46 -13.34
C CYS A 191 -32.49 0.54 -14.47
N THR A 192 -31.20 0.64 -14.85
CA THR A 192 -30.76 0.12 -16.16
C THR A 192 -29.25 -0.01 -16.27
N ASP A 193 -28.91 -1.17 -16.83
CA ASP A 193 -27.63 -1.67 -17.27
C ASP A 193 -27.09 -0.85 -18.45
N SER A 194 -25.79 -0.60 -18.51
CA SER A 194 -25.12 -0.17 -19.74
C SER A 194 -23.65 -0.55 -19.72
N GLN A 195 -23.45 -1.75 -20.25
CA GLN A 195 -22.21 -2.25 -20.85
C GLN A 195 -21.71 -1.28 -21.92
N GLN A 196 -20.48 -0.78 -21.84
CA GLN A 196 -19.69 -0.46 -23.04
C GLN A 196 -18.18 -0.71 -22.84
N ASN A 197 -17.70 -1.62 -23.68
CA ASN A 197 -16.47 -1.53 -24.47
C ASN A 197 -15.10 -1.74 -23.81
N THR A 198 -14.73 -3.02 -23.86
CA THR A 198 -13.35 -3.51 -23.96
C THR A 198 -12.67 -2.98 -25.23
N SER A 199 -11.63 -2.16 -25.10
CA SER A 199 -10.69 -1.87 -26.19
C SER A 199 -9.27 -2.22 -25.78
N LYS A 200 -8.77 -3.27 -26.43
CA LYS A 200 -7.39 -3.76 -26.39
C LYS A 200 -6.44 -2.65 -26.87
N LYS A 201 -5.50 -2.23 -26.03
CA LYS A 201 -4.34 -1.44 -26.47
C LYS A 201 -3.04 -2.19 -26.17
N THR A 202 -2.38 -2.52 -27.25
CA THR A 202 -1.12 -3.25 -27.40
C THR A 202 0.01 -2.57 -26.63
N ARG A 203 0.68 -3.33 -25.75
CA ARG A 203 1.88 -2.93 -25.00
C ARG A 203 3.09 -2.88 -25.94
N LYS A 204 3.64 -1.67 -26.15
CA LYS A 204 4.98 -1.49 -26.69
C LYS A 204 5.97 -1.46 -25.53
N ARG A 205 6.86 -2.45 -25.51
CA ARG A 205 7.89 -2.72 -24.49
C ARG A 205 9.12 -1.91 -24.85
N SER A 206 9.41 -0.82 -24.13
CA SER A 206 10.68 -0.09 -24.20
C SER A 206 11.56 -0.49 -23.02
N GLN A 207 12.75 -0.98 -23.35
CA GLN A 207 13.84 -1.40 -22.47
C GLN A 207 14.40 -0.18 -21.71
N ASP A 208 14.41 -0.24 -20.38
CA ASP A 208 15.60 -0.42 -19.52
C ASP A 208 16.74 0.59 -19.74
N SER A 209 16.78 1.60 -18.86
CA SER A 209 18.01 2.28 -18.44
C SER A 209 18.10 2.25 -16.92
N GLN A 210 19.05 1.46 -16.42
CA GLN A 210 19.32 1.18 -15.02
C GLN A 210 19.93 2.40 -14.32
N SER A 211 19.27 2.90 -13.27
CA SER A 211 19.93 3.66 -12.20
C SER A 211 19.79 2.88 -10.89
N THR A 212 20.93 2.46 -10.35
CA THR A 212 21.04 1.62 -9.15
C THR A 212 21.21 2.49 -7.92
N GLY A 213 20.10 2.81 -7.26
CA GLY A 213 20.04 3.27 -5.88
C GLY A 213 18.90 2.55 -5.16
N PRO A 214 19.01 2.20 -3.87
CA PRO A 214 17.94 1.55 -3.13
C PRO A 214 16.80 2.55 -2.94
N VAL A 215 15.82 2.51 -3.84
CA VAL A 215 14.56 3.25 -3.72
C VAL A 215 13.91 2.86 -2.41
N LEU A 216 13.88 3.78 -1.45
CA LEU A 216 13.14 3.58 -0.20
C LEU A 216 11.66 3.33 -0.57
N PRO A 217 11.05 2.26 -0.05
CA PRO A 217 9.73 1.84 -0.50
C PRO A 217 8.70 2.94 -0.22
N ARG A 218 7.98 3.31 -1.28
CA ARG A 218 6.83 4.22 -1.31
C ARG A 218 5.93 3.98 -0.11
N SER A 219 5.46 5.07 0.53
CA SER A 219 4.47 4.99 1.60
C SER A 219 3.29 4.13 1.15
N ILE A 220 3.05 3.05 1.88
CA ILE A 220 2.03 2.06 1.54
C ILE A 220 0.68 2.79 1.64
N LEU A 221 0.02 3.01 0.50
CA LEU A 221 -1.35 3.54 0.50
C LEU A 221 -2.23 2.63 1.38
N ASN A 222 -3.03 3.25 2.26
CA ASN A 222 -3.90 2.57 3.22
C ASN A 222 -3.15 1.78 4.32
N VAL A 223 -2.10 2.37 4.91
CA VAL A 223 -1.36 1.77 6.05
C VAL A 223 -2.32 1.22 7.11
N ASP A 224 -3.34 2.00 7.50
CA ASP A 224 -4.29 1.64 8.54
C ASP A 224 -5.13 0.41 8.18
N VAL A 225 -5.48 0.25 6.90
CA VAL A 225 -6.21 -0.92 6.41
C VAL A 225 -5.30 -2.15 6.47
N PHE A 226 -4.01 -2.03 6.11
CA PHE A 226 -3.06 -3.13 6.24
C PHE A 226 -2.81 -3.52 7.70
N GLN A 227 -2.70 -2.54 8.61
CA GLN A 227 -2.59 -2.78 10.05
C GLN A 227 -3.84 -3.48 10.58
N THR A 228 -5.03 -3.02 10.18
CA THR A 228 -6.31 -3.63 10.56
C THR A 228 -6.42 -5.07 10.08
N LEU A 229 -6.10 -5.34 8.81
CA LEU A 229 -6.08 -6.70 8.24
C LEU A 229 -5.09 -7.60 8.99
N SER A 230 -3.91 -7.08 9.31
CA SER A 230 -2.87 -7.82 10.05
C SER A 230 -3.35 -8.15 11.47
N TYR A 231 -3.93 -7.19 12.17
CA TYR A 231 -4.48 -7.38 13.52
C TYR A 231 -5.60 -8.42 13.54
N ILE A 232 -6.58 -8.34 12.62
CA ILE A 232 -7.68 -9.30 12.53
C ILE A 232 -7.14 -10.72 12.31
N TYR A 233 -6.15 -10.89 11.42
CA TYR A 233 -5.53 -12.19 11.16
C TYR A 233 -4.75 -12.73 12.37
N GLN A 234 -3.89 -11.91 12.99
CA GLN A 234 -3.10 -12.31 14.15
C GLN A 234 -3.97 -12.69 15.35
N ARG A 235 -5.01 -11.90 15.63
CA ARG A 235 -5.97 -12.18 16.70
C ARG A 235 -6.68 -13.50 16.48
N ALA A 236 -7.18 -13.75 15.27
CA ALA A 236 -7.86 -15.00 14.94
C ALA A 236 -6.90 -16.20 15.03
N TYR A 237 -5.65 -16.04 14.57
CA TYR A 237 -4.63 -17.09 14.66
C TYR A 237 -4.35 -17.45 16.12
N HIS A 238 -4.18 -16.44 16.99
CA HIS A 238 -3.95 -16.65 18.42
C HIS A 238 -5.13 -17.37 19.09
N LEU A 239 -6.37 -16.92 18.84
CA LEU A 239 -7.56 -17.56 19.41
C LEU A 239 -7.71 -19.01 18.94
N GLU A 240 -7.41 -19.28 17.67
CA GLU A 240 -7.46 -20.65 17.12
C GLU A 240 -6.40 -21.55 17.77
N ALA A 241 -5.17 -21.05 17.95
CA ALA A 241 -4.11 -21.78 18.63
C ALA A 241 -4.46 -22.07 20.09
N CYS A 242 -4.98 -21.07 20.81
CA CYS A 242 -5.44 -21.25 22.19
C CYS A 242 -6.56 -22.29 22.28
N ALA A 243 -7.58 -22.21 21.40
CA ALA A 243 -8.69 -23.17 21.37
C ALA A 243 -8.23 -24.61 21.10
N ALA A 244 -7.27 -24.79 20.19
CA ALA A 244 -6.72 -26.10 19.87
C ALA A 244 -5.91 -26.69 21.03
N LEU A 245 -5.16 -25.85 21.75
CA LEU A 245 -4.28 -26.30 22.84
C LEU A 245 -5.01 -26.47 24.17
N SER A 246 -6.05 -25.68 24.46
CA SER A 246 -6.90 -25.84 25.64
C SER A 246 -8.00 -26.91 25.47
N GLY A 247 -8.28 -27.31 24.23
CA GLY A 247 -9.44 -28.13 23.88
C GLY A 247 -10.78 -27.37 23.92
N ASP A 248 -10.78 -26.10 24.33
CA ASP A 248 -11.98 -25.27 24.38
C ASP A 248 -12.23 -24.59 23.03
N THR A 249 -13.10 -25.21 22.24
CA THR A 249 -13.52 -24.69 20.92
C THR A 249 -14.27 -23.36 20.99
N SER A 250 -14.79 -22.96 22.15
CA SER A 250 -15.55 -21.72 22.32
C SER A 250 -14.70 -20.47 22.09
N LEU A 251 -13.39 -20.54 22.37
CA LEU A 251 -12.43 -19.45 22.17
C LEU A 251 -12.31 -19.06 20.68
N ALA A 252 -12.46 -20.03 19.78
CA ALA A 252 -12.37 -19.83 18.33
C ALA A 252 -13.72 -19.49 17.66
N ARG A 253 -14.84 -19.43 18.40
CA ARG A 253 -16.19 -19.24 17.83
C ARG A 253 -16.34 -17.98 16.96
N TRP A 254 -15.57 -16.94 17.27
CA TRP A 254 -15.61 -15.66 16.56
C TRP A 254 -14.79 -15.62 15.27
N ASN A 255 -13.96 -16.64 15.01
CA ASN A 255 -13.05 -16.64 13.86
C ASN A 255 -13.79 -16.65 12.52
N LEU A 256 -14.96 -17.28 12.45
CA LEU A 256 -15.82 -17.23 11.26
C LEU A 256 -16.18 -15.78 10.89
N ALA A 257 -16.63 -14.98 11.87
CA ALA A 257 -17.00 -13.58 11.64
C ALA A 257 -15.77 -12.73 11.31
N SER A 258 -14.67 -12.88 12.07
CA SER A 258 -13.44 -12.13 11.86
C SER A 258 -12.80 -12.40 10.48
N MET A 259 -12.74 -13.65 10.03
CA MET A 259 -12.19 -13.97 8.70
C MET A 259 -13.09 -13.50 7.56
N ARG A 260 -14.42 -13.51 7.72
CA ARG A 260 -15.33 -12.89 6.75
C ARG A 260 -15.11 -11.38 6.65
N GLN A 261 -14.94 -10.70 7.79
CA GLN A 261 -14.60 -9.27 7.83
C GLN A 261 -13.26 -8.99 7.16
N LEU A 262 -12.23 -9.80 7.41
CA LEU A 262 -10.92 -9.70 6.76
C LEU A 262 -11.04 -9.71 5.22
N PHE A 263 -11.74 -10.70 4.66
CA PHE A 263 -11.92 -10.79 3.20
C PHE A 263 -12.81 -9.68 2.64
N SER A 264 -13.86 -9.28 3.35
CA SER A 264 -14.75 -8.18 2.95
C SER A 264 -14.00 -6.85 2.92
N LEU A 265 -13.23 -6.54 3.96
CA LEU A 265 -12.40 -5.34 4.06
C LEU A 265 -11.34 -5.31 2.95
N ALA A 266 -10.62 -6.42 2.75
CA ALA A 266 -9.64 -6.53 1.67
C ALA A 266 -10.27 -6.34 0.28
N LYS A 267 -11.47 -6.88 0.05
CA LYS A 267 -12.20 -6.71 -1.22
C LYS A 267 -12.62 -5.26 -1.43
N ARG A 268 -13.20 -4.60 -0.41
CA ARG A 268 -13.63 -3.20 -0.47
C ARG A 268 -12.45 -2.24 -0.70
N ALA A 269 -11.31 -2.50 -0.07
CA ALA A 269 -10.09 -1.72 -0.23
C ALA A 269 -9.29 -2.09 -1.49
N VAL A 270 -9.76 -3.04 -2.31
CA VAL A 270 -9.06 -3.54 -3.52
C VAL A 270 -7.65 -4.08 -3.20
N ILE A 271 -7.46 -4.62 -2.00
CA ILE A 271 -6.19 -5.16 -1.52
C ILE A 271 -6.09 -6.65 -1.88
N ARG A 272 -4.97 -7.03 -2.51
CA ARG A 272 -4.67 -8.43 -2.83
C ARG A 272 -3.95 -9.09 -1.65
N LEU A 273 -4.67 -9.91 -0.87
CA LEU A 273 -4.05 -10.73 0.18
C LEU A 273 -3.06 -11.76 -0.40
N SER A 274 -1.95 -11.98 0.32
CA SER A 274 -0.95 -13.00 -0.01
C SER A 274 -1.60 -14.39 -0.17
N PRO A 275 -1.16 -15.19 -1.17
CA PRO A 275 -1.60 -16.56 -1.30
C PRO A 275 -1.44 -17.38 -0.02
N GLU A 276 -0.40 -17.14 0.79
CA GLU A 276 -0.12 -17.86 2.04
C GLU A 276 -1.24 -17.66 3.07
N ILE A 277 -1.70 -16.42 3.27
CA ILE A 277 -2.83 -16.10 4.15
C ILE A 277 -4.13 -16.72 3.62
N LYS A 278 -4.39 -16.62 2.31
CA LYS A 278 -5.57 -17.27 1.68
C LYS A 278 -5.53 -18.81 1.75
N ARG A 279 -4.35 -19.37 2.01
CA ARG A 279 -4.06 -20.80 2.04
C ARG A 279 -4.17 -21.34 3.45
N SER A 280 -3.82 -20.55 4.47
CA SER A 280 -4.06 -20.90 5.87
C SER A 280 -5.55 -20.89 6.22
N ILE A 281 -6.40 -20.09 5.59
CA ILE A 281 -7.84 -20.08 5.95
C ILE A 281 -8.62 -21.19 5.20
N CYS A 282 -9.51 -21.91 5.90
CA CYS A 282 -10.42 -22.89 5.31
C CYS A 282 -11.54 -22.20 4.50
N LYS A 283 -11.80 -22.64 3.26
CA LYS A 283 -12.83 -22.00 2.41
C LYS A 283 -14.27 -22.28 2.87
N LYS A 284 -14.51 -23.39 3.57
CA LYS A 284 -15.85 -23.84 3.97
C LYS A 284 -16.25 -23.22 5.32
N CYS A 285 -15.49 -23.48 6.38
CA CYS A 285 -15.79 -23.00 7.73
C CYS A 285 -15.06 -21.71 8.12
N MET A 286 -14.17 -21.16 7.29
CA MET A 286 -13.37 -19.96 7.57
C MET A 286 -12.46 -20.03 8.81
N HIS A 287 -12.28 -21.20 9.43
CA HIS A 287 -11.26 -21.41 10.46
C HIS A 287 -9.84 -21.35 9.89
N ILE A 288 -8.90 -20.91 10.72
CA ILE A 288 -7.48 -20.88 10.38
C ILE A 288 -6.92 -22.28 10.51
N ARG A 289 -6.23 -22.75 9.47
CA ARG A 289 -5.55 -24.03 9.39
C ARG A 289 -4.12 -23.85 9.86
N ILE A 290 -3.86 -24.33 11.07
CA ILE A 290 -2.54 -24.41 11.67
C ILE A 290 -2.09 -25.86 11.52
N GLU A 291 -0.98 -26.07 10.82
CA GLU A 291 -0.45 -27.40 10.53
C GLU A 291 -0.11 -28.12 11.84
N GLY A 292 -0.67 -29.31 12.03
CA GLY A 292 -0.50 -30.12 13.25
C GLY A 292 -1.47 -29.81 14.38
N LEU A 293 -2.19 -28.69 14.35
CA LEU A 293 -3.20 -28.35 15.37
C LEU A 293 -4.62 -28.45 14.82
N THR A 294 -4.95 -27.61 13.83
CA THR A 294 -6.31 -27.51 13.27
C THR A 294 -6.41 -28.01 11.83
N CYS A 295 -5.30 -28.51 11.29
CA CYS A 295 -5.30 -29.21 10.02
C CYS A 295 -4.24 -30.31 9.96
N HIS A 296 -4.59 -31.37 9.25
CA HIS A 296 -3.67 -32.43 8.87
C HIS A 296 -3.13 -32.17 7.48
N THR A 297 -1.81 -32.17 7.36
CA THR A 297 -1.12 -32.02 6.07
C THR A 297 -0.48 -33.37 5.73
N SER A 298 -0.79 -33.88 4.54
CA SER A 298 -0.19 -35.11 4.00
C SER A 298 0.37 -34.82 2.62
N ILE A 299 1.51 -35.44 2.31
CA ILE A 299 2.11 -35.38 0.97
C ILE A 299 1.76 -36.69 0.29
N ARG A 300 1.01 -36.63 -0.81
CA ARG A 300 0.70 -37.79 -1.65
C ARG A 300 1.47 -37.69 -2.96
N GLY A 301 2.35 -38.66 -3.18
CA GLY A 301 2.90 -38.94 -4.51
C GLY A 301 2.02 -39.94 -5.22
N THR A 302 1.73 -39.71 -6.50
CA THR A 302 1.22 -40.79 -7.37
C THR A 302 2.41 -41.68 -7.73
N LEU A 303 2.31 -42.99 -7.45
CA LEU A 303 3.28 -43.97 -7.95
C LEU A 303 3.21 -43.96 -9.49
N PRO A 304 4.34 -44.10 -10.19
CA PRO A 304 4.36 -44.11 -11.64
C PRO A 304 3.61 -45.35 -12.15
N SER A 305 2.43 -45.16 -12.73
CA SER A 305 1.78 -46.20 -13.55
C SER A 305 2.46 -46.23 -14.92
N ASN A 306 3.60 -46.94 -14.99
CA ASN A 306 4.35 -47.43 -16.16
C ASN A 306 4.42 -46.61 -17.47
N THR A 307 4.11 -45.32 -17.43
CA THR A 307 4.11 -44.40 -18.58
C THR A 307 4.76 -43.11 -18.10
N GLU A 308 5.63 -42.53 -18.94
CA GLU A 308 6.57 -41.42 -18.67
C GLU A 308 5.94 -40.08 -18.23
N THR A 309 4.72 -40.08 -17.69
CA THR A 309 4.08 -38.89 -17.16
C THR A 309 4.71 -38.48 -15.82
N LYS A 310 5.24 -37.27 -15.80
CA LYS A 310 5.91 -36.62 -14.66
C LYS A 310 5.15 -36.83 -13.34
N ARG A 311 5.88 -37.28 -12.31
CA ARG A 311 5.37 -37.49 -10.94
C ARG A 311 4.75 -36.21 -10.39
N ASN A 312 3.43 -36.13 -10.32
CA ASN A 312 2.76 -35.03 -9.63
C ASN A 312 2.67 -35.35 -8.14
N GLN A 313 3.41 -34.61 -7.32
CA GLN A 313 3.29 -34.65 -5.87
C GLN A 313 2.24 -33.62 -5.42
N PHE A 314 1.35 -34.02 -4.53
CA PHE A 314 0.31 -33.17 -3.98
C PHE A 314 0.50 -32.98 -2.48
N VAL A 315 0.41 -31.74 -2.00
CA VAL A 315 0.19 -31.44 -0.59
C VAL A 315 -1.32 -31.36 -0.36
N MET A 316 -1.84 -32.28 0.43
CA MET A 316 -3.23 -32.31 0.85
C MET A 316 -3.35 -31.80 2.28
N SER A 317 -4.10 -30.71 2.47
CA SER A 317 -4.43 -30.16 3.79
C SER A 317 -5.91 -30.41 4.09
N LYS A 318 -6.21 -31.17 5.15
CA LYS A 318 -7.56 -31.49 5.64
C LYS A 318 -7.84 -30.70 6.92
N CYS A 319 -8.93 -29.92 6.94
CA CYS A 319 -9.37 -29.18 8.13
C CYS A 319 -9.94 -30.15 9.18
N THR A 320 -9.61 -29.98 10.47
CA THR A 320 -10.15 -30.82 11.55
C THR A 320 -11.62 -30.51 11.84
N TYR A 321 -12.05 -29.25 11.75
CA TYR A 321 -13.43 -28.82 12.05
C TYR A 321 -14.49 -29.29 11.04
N CYS A 322 -14.23 -29.12 9.74
CA CYS A 322 -15.24 -29.38 8.69
C CYS A 322 -14.82 -30.44 7.68
N HIS A 323 -13.65 -31.05 7.89
CA HIS A 323 -13.05 -32.08 7.02
C HIS A 323 -12.84 -31.68 5.56
N HIS A 324 -12.95 -30.40 5.22
CA HIS A 324 -12.68 -29.92 3.88
C HIS A 324 -11.20 -30.11 3.53
N VAL A 325 -10.96 -30.79 2.41
CA VAL A 325 -9.63 -31.10 1.89
C VAL A 325 -9.25 -30.13 0.79
N ARG A 326 -8.03 -29.61 0.83
CA ARG A 326 -7.44 -28.80 -0.24
C ARG A 326 -6.13 -29.43 -0.69
N ALA A 327 -6.10 -29.88 -1.94
CA ALA A 327 -4.88 -30.34 -2.60
C ALA A 327 -4.16 -29.17 -3.28
N ARG A 328 -2.83 -29.21 -3.28
CA ARG A 328 -1.96 -28.31 -4.07
C ARG A 328 -0.92 -29.15 -4.75
N MET A 329 -0.74 -28.95 -6.05
CA MET A 329 0.40 -29.51 -6.76
C MET A 329 1.68 -28.83 -6.27
N ILE A 330 2.66 -29.64 -5.92
CA ILE A 330 4.04 -29.19 -5.85
C ILE A 330 4.55 -29.30 -7.28
N PRO A 331 4.81 -28.18 -7.98
CA PRO A 331 5.53 -28.28 -9.23
C PRO A 331 6.87 -28.94 -8.89
N LEU A 332 7.17 -30.07 -9.54
CA LEU A 332 8.51 -30.64 -9.49
C LEU A 332 9.47 -29.48 -9.77
N ALA A 333 10.38 -29.21 -8.83
CA ALA A 333 11.39 -28.20 -9.05
C ALA A 333 11.98 -28.48 -10.43
N PRO A 334 12.03 -27.49 -11.35
CA PRO A 334 12.72 -27.70 -12.61
C PRO A 334 14.10 -28.22 -12.22
N GLU A 335 14.51 -29.37 -12.80
CA GLU A 335 15.85 -29.90 -12.57
C GLU A 335 16.80 -28.73 -12.70
N ILE A 336 17.38 -28.32 -11.58
CA ILE A 336 18.44 -27.34 -11.60
C ILE A 336 19.54 -28.11 -12.30
N LYS A 337 19.66 -27.91 -13.62
CA LYS A 337 20.80 -28.39 -14.38
C LYS A 337 21.99 -27.76 -13.69
N VAL A 338 22.64 -28.52 -12.82
CA VAL A 338 23.93 -28.18 -12.26
C VAL A 338 24.77 -27.91 -13.51
N PRO A 339 25.24 -26.67 -13.73
CA PRO A 339 26.01 -26.39 -14.93
C PRO A 339 27.17 -27.37 -14.94
N SER A 340 27.24 -28.19 -15.98
CA SER A 340 28.38 -29.08 -16.17
C SER A 340 29.65 -28.23 -16.14
N PRO A 341 30.77 -28.73 -15.60
CA PRO A 341 32.02 -27.98 -15.50
C PRO A 341 32.72 -27.87 -16.87
N SER A 342 32.03 -27.34 -17.89
CA SER A 342 32.53 -27.29 -19.26
C SER A 342 32.07 -26.04 -20.01
N THR A 343 32.82 -24.95 -19.80
CA THR A 343 33.50 -24.14 -20.82
C THR A 343 33.76 -22.77 -20.20
N HIS A 344 35.05 -22.50 -19.95
CA HIS A 344 35.51 -21.16 -19.56
C HIS A 344 35.15 -20.19 -20.69
N ARG A 345 33.99 -19.53 -20.58
CA ARG A 345 33.74 -18.30 -21.34
C ARG A 345 34.85 -17.33 -20.96
N ASN A 346 35.63 -16.92 -21.96
CA ASN A 346 36.64 -15.87 -21.84
C ASN A 346 35.96 -14.60 -21.32
N LEU A 347 35.98 -14.42 -20.00
CA LEU A 347 35.51 -13.20 -19.36
C LEU A 347 36.31 -12.03 -19.94
N SER A 348 35.61 -10.99 -20.38
CA SER A 348 36.25 -9.78 -20.87
C SER A 348 37.16 -9.20 -19.79
N GLN A 349 38.23 -8.51 -20.19
CA GLN A 349 39.19 -7.91 -19.28
C GLN A 349 38.51 -6.99 -18.23
N ARG A 350 37.40 -6.33 -18.62
CA ARG A 350 36.56 -5.51 -17.74
C ARG A 350 35.83 -6.34 -16.67
N GLN A 351 35.31 -7.52 -17.02
CA GLN A 351 34.68 -8.45 -16.05
C GLN A 351 35.71 -9.06 -15.10
N ARG A 352 36.93 -9.36 -15.59
CA ARG A 352 38.04 -9.80 -14.74
C ARG A 352 38.43 -8.71 -13.73
N ARG A 353 38.56 -7.44 -14.16
CA ARG A 353 38.79 -6.30 -13.26
C ARG A 353 37.69 -6.13 -12.22
N ARG A 354 36.41 -6.23 -12.58
CA ARG A 354 35.30 -6.15 -11.61
C ARG A 354 35.36 -7.28 -10.57
N ARG A 355 35.61 -8.52 -11.00
CA ARG A 355 35.76 -9.66 -10.06
C ARG A 355 36.98 -9.52 -9.17
N TYR A 356 38.09 -9.02 -9.70
CA TYR A 356 39.30 -8.76 -8.92
C TYR A 356 39.07 -7.67 -7.87
N MET A 357 38.46 -6.54 -8.23
CA MET A 357 38.14 -5.45 -7.30
C MET A 357 37.16 -5.93 -6.23
N TRP A 358 36.11 -6.68 -6.59
CA TRP A 358 35.15 -7.23 -5.63
C TRP A 358 35.82 -8.20 -4.65
N ARG A 359 36.70 -9.08 -5.14
CA ARG A 359 37.47 -9.99 -4.28
C ARG A 359 38.39 -9.21 -3.35
N LYS A 360 39.15 -8.25 -3.87
CA LYS A 360 40.06 -7.39 -3.09
C LYS A 360 39.33 -6.59 -2.00
N HIS A 361 38.13 -6.07 -2.27
CA HIS A 361 37.35 -5.32 -1.28
C HIS A 361 36.64 -6.19 -0.23
N HIS A 362 36.56 -7.50 -0.42
CA HIS A 362 35.85 -8.40 0.50
C HIS A 362 36.74 -9.46 1.16
N THR A 363 37.98 -9.62 0.72
CA THR A 363 38.95 -10.51 1.38
C THR A 363 39.94 -9.78 2.30
N THR A 364 39.89 -8.45 2.41
CA THR A 364 40.78 -7.67 3.29
C THR A 364 40.07 -7.08 4.51
N VAL A 365 39.09 -7.79 5.07
CA VAL A 365 38.59 -7.48 6.41
C VAL A 365 39.45 -8.30 7.40
N PRO A 366 40.20 -7.65 8.31
CA PRO A 366 40.97 -8.35 9.34
C PRO A 366 40.03 -9.13 10.28
N ASP A 367 40.50 -10.30 10.69
CA ASP A 367 39.83 -11.41 11.39
C ASP A 367 39.28 -11.12 12.81
N SER A 368 38.88 -9.90 13.16
CA SER A 368 38.52 -9.54 14.55
C SER A 368 37.06 -9.13 14.80
N SER A 369 36.10 -9.49 13.93
CA SER A 369 34.66 -9.29 14.20
C SER A 369 33.86 -10.59 14.05
N PRO A 370 32.97 -10.95 14.99
CA PRO A 370 32.21 -12.19 14.93
C PRO A 370 31.15 -12.14 13.81
N ASN A 371 31.53 -12.67 12.65
CA ASN A 371 30.76 -13.48 11.71
C ASN A 371 29.23 -13.27 11.61
N PHE A 372 28.83 -12.52 10.57
CA PHE A 372 27.70 -12.92 9.72
C PHE A 372 28.23 -13.68 8.50
N ALA A 373 28.83 -14.84 8.73
CA ALA A 373 29.13 -15.77 7.66
C ALA A 373 27.81 -16.29 7.08
N THR A 374 27.68 -16.28 5.76
CA THR A 374 26.51 -16.78 5.05
C THR A 374 26.28 -18.26 5.38
N ILE A 375 25.34 -18.53 6.30
CA ILE A 375 24.98 -19.88 6.73
C ILE A 375 24.48 -20.69 5.50
N PRO A 376 25.05 -21.88 5.23
CA PRO A 376 24.63 -22.75 4.13
C PRO A 376 23.12 -23.03 4.18
N PHE A 377 22.49 -23.14 3.01
CA PHE A 377 21.03 -23.33 2.90
C PHE A 377 20.52 -24.57 3.67
N GLY A 378 21.34 -25.60 3.84
CA GLY A 378 21.03 -26.79 4.63
C GLY A 378 20.95 -26.55 6.14
N ASP A 379 21.66 -25.55 6.67
CA ASP A 379 21.70 -25.23 8.10
C ASP A 379 20.58 -24.26 8.51
N ARG A 380 19.97 -23.55 7.56
CA ARG A 380 18.75 -22.74 7.80
C ARG A 380 17.50 -23.58 8.07
N LEU A 381 17.53 -24.88 7.78
CA LEU A 381 16.43 -25.82 8.01
C LEU A 381 16.43 -26.45 9.39
N LYS A 382 17.50 -26.26 10.20
CA LYS A 382 17.37 -26.38 11.65
C LYS A 382 16.66 -25.10 12.09
N GLY A 383 15.33 -25.13 12.07
CA GLY A 383 14.50 -24.01 12.46
C GLY A 383 15.06 -23.39 13.74
N THR A 384 15.21 -22.06 13.75
CA THR A 384 15.46 -21.29 14.96
C THR A 384 14.60 -21.90 16.06
N SER A 385 15.20 -22.48 17.10
CA SER A 385 14.45 -23.25 18.09
C SER A 385 13.43 -22.31 18.73
N TRP A 386 12.17 -22.43 18.29
CA TRP A 386 11.05 -21.65 18.82
C TRP A 386 10.88 -21.89 20.32
N GLU A 387 11.46 -22.99 20.82
CA GLU A 387 11.66 -23.30 22.22
C GLU A 387 12.17 -22.07 23.00
N SER A 388 13.23 -21.38 22.57
CA SER A 388 13.80 -20.30 23.41
C SER A 388 12.89 -19.06 23.53
N PRO A 389 12.34 -18.49 22.43
CA PRO A 389 11.41 -17.36 22.54
C PRO A 389 10.08 -17.72 23.20
N TYR A 390 9.56 -18.92 22.95
CA TYR A 390 8.24 -19.33 23.43
C TYR A 390 8.29 -19.81 24.89
N LYS A 391 9.36 -20.48 25.30
CA LYS A 391 9.61 -20.83 26.71
C LYS A 391 9.76 -19.59 27.57
N ARG A 392 10.48 -18.55 27.10
CA ARG A 392 10.52 -17.24 27.76
C ARG A 392 9.14 -16.58 27.89
N TYR A 393 8.26 -16.72 26.90
CA TYR A 393 6.92 -16.17 26.94
C TYR A 393 6.00 -16.90 27.94
N VAL A 394 6.11 -18.22 28.01
CA VAL A 394 5.37 -19.06 28.97
C VAL A 394 5.87 -18.81 30.40
N GLU A 395 7.20 -18.80 30.60
CA GLU A 395 7.85 -18.47 31.86
C GLU A 395 7.46 -17.06 32.36
N ALA A 396 7.46 -16.05 31.47
CA ALA A 396 7.10 -14.67 31.81
C ALA A 396 5.62 -14.50 32.24
N ARG A 397 4.74 -15.43 31.87
CA ARG A 397 3.31 -15.39 32.23
C ARG A 397 2.93 -16.33 33.38
N LYS A 398 3.90 -17.03 33.98
CA LYS A 398 3.64 -18.16 34.89
C LYS A 398 2.66 -19.16 34.25
N GLY A 399 2.76 -19.33 32.93
CA GLY A 399 1.93 -20.28 32.20
C GLY A 399 2.36 -21.71 32.49
N ASP A 400 1.39 -22.61 32.44
CA ASP A 400 1.56 -24.04 32.68
C ASP A 400 2.56 -24.64 31.67
N MET A 401 3.68 -25.19 32.14
CA MET A 401 4.71 -25.79 31.27
C MET A 401 4.19 -27.06 30.57
N ASP A 402 3.19 -27.72 31.17
CA ASP A 402 2.49 -28.87 30.57
C ASP A 402 1.84 -28.51 29.23
N PHE A 403 1.47 -27.25 29.04
CA PHE A 403 0.94 -26.74 27.78
C PHE A 403 1.99 -26.76 26.66
N LEU A 404 3.24 -26.41 26.99
CA LEU A 404 4.33 -26.41 26.03
C LEU A 404 4.69 -27.84 25.63
N ASP A 405 4.76 -28.74 26.59
CA ASP A 405 5.09 -30.14 26.34
C ASP A 405 3.99 -30.84 25.52
N LYS A 406 2.70 -30.62 25.84
CA LYS A 406 1.58 -31.09 24.99
C LYS A 406 1.61 -30.49 23.58
N ALA A 407 1.95 -29.21 23.44
CA ALA A 407 2.08 -28.56 22.13
C ALA A 407 3.24 -29.12 21.31
N LEU A 408 4.35 -29.50 21.95
CA LEU A 408 5.51 -30.12 21.33
C LEU A 408 5.24 -31.58 20.96
N GLU A 409 4.58 -32.36 21.83
CA GLU A 409 4.15 -33.74 21.58
C GLU A 409 3.17 -33.82 20.40
N THR A 410 2.15 -32.95 20.36
CA THR A 410 1.21 -32.88 19.23
C THR A 410 1.90 -32.47 17.91
N ARG A 411 3.00 -31.70 17.98
CA ARG A 411 3.82 -31.37 16.81
C ARG A 411 4.73 -32.51 16.38
N GLY A 412 4.98 -33.56 17.17
CA GLY A 412 5.87 -34.65 16.76
C GLY A 412 5.44 -35.39 15.48
N GLY A 413 4.13 -35.43 15.17
CA GLY A 413 3.55 -36.26 14.10
C GLY A 413 3.03 -35.54 12.85
N HIS A 414 3.16 -34.21 12.75
CA HIS A 414 2.36 -33.41 11.80
C HIS A 414 2.76 -33.49 10.31
N VAL A 415 3.93 -34.03 9.98
CA VAL A 415 4.32 -34.32 8.59
C VAL A 415 4.50 -35.82 8.41
N ILE A 416 3.40 -36.50 8.10
CA ILE A 416 3.44 -37.89 7.63
C ILE A 416 3.96 -37.86 6.19
N THR A 417 5.26 -38.05 6.03
CA THR A 417 5.84 -38.34 4.72
C THR A 417 5.60 -39.82 4.41
N ALA A 418 4.57 -40.10 3.62
CA ALA A 418 4.45 -41.42 3.04
C ALA A 418 5.60 -41.61 2.02
N GLY A 419 6.65 -42.35 2.42
CA GLY A 419 7.54 -43.02 1.47
C GLY A 419 8.96 -42.48 1.25
N ILE A 420 9.55 -41.66 2.13
CA ILE A 420 10.97 -41.26 1.96
C ILE A 420 11.76 -41.40 3.28
N THR A 421 12.50 -42.49 3.42
CA THR A 421 13.52 -42.61 4.48
C THR A 421 14.77 -41.79 4.11
N ARG A 422 15.63 -41.50 5.10
CA ARG A 422 16.89 -40.72 4.94
C ARG A 422 17.86 -41.24 3.86
N LYS A 423 17.63 -42.43 3.29
CA LYS A 423 18.45 -43.03 2.21
C LYS A 423 17.72 -43.11 0.86
N GLY A 424 16.54 -42.51 0.71
CA GLY A 424 15.77 -42.56 -0.54
C GLY A 424 15.13 -43.92 -0.85
N GLN A 425 15.09 -44.84 0.13
CA GLN A 425 14.33 -46.08 0.02
C GLN A 425 12.92 -45.91 0.58
N VAL A 426 11.94 -46.51 -0.09
CA VAL A 426 10.52 -46.49 0.26
C VAL A 426 10.34 -47.31 1.54
N GLY A 427 10.05 -46.65 2.66
CA GLY A 427 9.59 -47.33 3.87
C GLY A 427 8.17 -47.84 3.66
N GLN A 428 7.84 -49.02 4.21
CA GLN A 428 6.49 -49.56 4.20
C GLN A 428 5.49 -48.54 4.76
N VAL A 429 4.34 -48.44 4.10
CA VAL A 429 3.19 -47.67 4.58
C VAL A 429 2.77 -48.30 5.91
N LEU A 430 2.95 -47.58 7.02
CA LEU A 430 2.31 -47.95 8.27
C LEU A 430 0.83 -47.59 8.14
N ASP A 431 -0.02 -48.60 8.03
CA ASP A 431 -1.47 -48.44 8.18
C ASP A 431 -1.75 -48.03 9.62
N VAL A 432 -2.10 -46.76 9.83
CA VAL A 432 -2.53 -46.23 11.14
C VAL A 432 -4.05 -46.39 11.29
N SER A 433 -4.61 -47.49 10.80
CA SER A 433 -6.05 -47.77 10.84
C SER A 433 -6.49 -48.61 12.05
N SER A 434 -5.74 -48.57 13.16
CA SER A 434 -6.15 -49.23 14.41
C SER A 434 -5.84 -48.37 15.63
N HIS A 435 -6.55 -47.25 15.75
CA HIS A 435 -6.91 -46.74 17.07
C HIS A 435 -8.43 -46.82 17.18
N ASP A 436 -8.89 -48.01 17.57
CA ASP A 436 -10.19 -48.19 18.15
C ASP A 436 -10.22 -47.43 19.49
N HIS A 437 -11.25 -46.60 19.63
CA HIS A 437 -11.59 -45.94 20.88
C HIS A 437 -12.12 -46.98 21.87
N ALA A 438 -11.44 -47.08 23.02
CA ALA A 438 -12.06 -47.42 24.29
C ALA A 438 -12.16 -46.12 25.12
#